data_AF-A0A1J5HJT0-F1
#
_entry.id   AF-A0A1J5HJT0-F1
#
_cell.length_a   1.000
_cell.length_b   1.000
_cell.length_c   1.000
_cell.angle_alpha   90.00
_cell.angle_beta   90.00
_cell.angle_gamma   90.00
#
_symmetry.space_group_name_H-M   'P 1'
#
loop_
_entity.id
_entity.type
_entity.pdbx_description
1 polymer ?
#
loop_
_entity_poly.entity_id
_entity_poly.type
_entity_poly.pdbx_seq_one_letter_code
_entity_poly.pdbx_strand_id
1 'polypeptide(L)'
;MEKLITVALLIVTALTVSGCGNNSGIQEGATQKYYLADLEGDPNNRNVFRSTTVWSEEAAFELIIPDYWEVKVDKDDKYNTDIYLSSSEYEDDTCVVLPGTVGYGVADDLEVEEWLTLIPSGQASDYYFYERISEEERQPVMRVVQFEDADGNYYILEMHFPEEGDYLSCHEDFSNIVTTFNMLEETLEETYVEAEIFQPKGITFAMKNMGSDEDRIVIEYAEDTWIVERDENGADYLKDMTGTCELHGGLETLDVTTWASYDDEVLVLDNNDMAKKYTLYDAEGAIDMVYVSLLHNDIVYNFEIREVDGDECVDQAQTVIQSFRTYAEELSVQSGIEMIDDTAAEADTQE
;
A
#
# COMPACT_ATOMS: atom_id res chain seq x y z
N MET A 1 37.63 -39.43 43.15
CA MET A 1 36.58 -40.46 42.96
C MET A 1 35.35 -39.93 43.67
N GLU A 2 34.19 -39.71 43.08
CA GLU A 2 33.64 -39.90 41.74
C GLU A 2 32.14 -39.55 41.91
N LYS A 3 31.48 -39.13 40.82
CA LYS A 3 30.02 -38.93 40.65
C LYS A 3 29.48 -37.55 41.06
N LEU A 4 29.22 -36.65 40.10
CA LEU A 4 28.04 -36.57 39.22
C LEU A 4 26.72 -36.51 40.00
N ILE A 5 26.06 -35.35 39.99
CA ILE A 5 24.73 -35.15 39.40
C ILE A 5 24.66 -33.66 39.01
N THR A 6 24.59 -33.46 37.70
CA THR A 6 24.32 -32.20 37.00
C THR A 6 22.80 -32.04 36.97
N VAL A 7 22.26 -30.93 37.51
CA VAL A 7 20.90 -30.50 37.20
C VAL A 7 20.88 -28.98 37.06
N ALA A 8 20.60 -28.57 35.82
CA ALA A 8 19.96 -27.34 35.38
C ALA A 8 20.55 -25.99 35.83
N LEU A 9 21.36 -25.41 34.94
CA LEU A 9 21.13 -24.02 34.54
C LEU A 9 21.39 -23.92 33.04
N LEU A 10 20.33 -24.16 32.27
CA LEU A 10 20.30 -23.94 30.84
C LEU A 10 20.19 -22.44 30.62
N ILE A 11 21.32 -21.74 30.65
CA ILE A 11 21.44 -20.40 30.06
C ILE A 11 22.07 -20.64 28.69
N VAL A 12 21.21 -20.75 27.69
CA VAL A 12 21.53 -20.84 26.26
C VAL A 12 20.74 -19.67 25.65
N THR A 13 21.37 -18.50 25.60
CA THR A 13 21.76 -17.77 24.37
C THR A 13 20.61 -17.28 23.50
N ALA A 14 20.37 -15.97 23.55
CA ALA A 14 19.85 -15.17 22.44
C ALA A 14 20.50 -13.77 22.51
N LEU A 15 21.83 -13.74 22.31
CA LEU A 15 22.59 -12.52 22.04
C LEU A 15 23.48 -12.86 20.86
N THR A 16 23.42 -11.99 19.83
CA THR A 16 24.05 -12.01 18.51
C THR A 16 23.21 -12.64 17.39
N VAL A 17 22.65 -11.82 16.49
CA VAL A 17 23.21 -11.58 15.14
C VAL A 17 22.94 -10.13 14.74
N SER A 18 24.03 -9.40 14.45
CA SER A 18 24.04 -8.19 13.64
C SER A 18 24.50 -8.58 12.24
N GLY A 19 23.73 -8.22 11.21
CA GLY A 19 24.19 -8.16 9.82
C GLY A 19 23.72 -9.31 8.92
N CYS A 20 22.84 -8.96 7.99
CA CYS A 20 22.48 -9.64 6.73
C CYS A 20 21.96 -11.08 6.83
N GLY A 21 20.64 -11.25 6.73
CA GLY A 21 20.01 -12.52 6.39
C GLY A 21 18.63 -12.66 7.03
N ASN A 22 17.59 -12.58 6.19
CA ASN A 22 16.19 -12.96 6.36
C ASN A 22 15.71 -13.09 7.82
N ASN A 23 14.88 -12.13 8.25
CA ASN A 23 14.12 -12.14 9.49
C ASN A 23 13.02 -13.22 9.47
N SER A 24 13.38 -14.49 9.32
CA SER A 24 12.39 -15.56 9.42
C SER A 24 12.02 -15.81 10.88
N GLY A 25 10.72 -15.78 11.16
CA GLY A 25 10.15 -16.03 12.47
C GLY A 25 9.61 -14.79 13.17
N ILE A 26 8.68 -15.03 14.10
CA ILE A 26 8.16 -14.02 15.01
C ILE A 26 9.27 -13.56 15.95
N GLN A 27 9.51 -12.26 15.95
CA GLN A 27 10.39 -11.57 16.87
C GLN A 27 9.57 -11.08 18.06
N GLU A 28 10.04 -11.40 19.27
CA GLU A 28 9.38 -11.00 20.52
C GLU A 28 10.16 -9.85 21.18
N GLY A 29 9.50 -8.71 21.35
CA GLY A 29 9.92 -7.57 22.18
C GLY A 29 9.41 -7.71 23.62
N ALA A 30 9.52 -6.63 24.40
CA ALA A 30 9.03 -6.61 25.78
C ALA A 30 7.51 -6.41 25.89
N THR A 31 6.91 -5.78 24.89
CA THR A 31 5.52 -5.32 24.79
C THR A 31 4.87 -5.63 23.44
N GLN A 32 5.66 -5.90 22.40
CA GLN A 32 5.18 -6.20 21.05
C GLN A 32 5.80 -7.47 20.49
N LYS A 33 5.08 -8.10 19.57
CA LYS A 33 5.59 -9.11 18.65
C LYS A 33 5.49 -8.58 17.23
N TYR A 34 6.41 -9.01 16.37
CA TYR A 34 6.35 -8.67 14.96
C TYR A 34 7.02 -9.74 14.10
N TYR A 35 6.69 -9.75 12.82
CA TYR A 35 7.53 -10.36 11.81
C TYR A 35 7.43 -9.58 10.51
N LEU A 36 8.41 -9.82 9.65
CA LEU A 36 8.48 -9.28 8.30
C LEU A 36 8.64 -10.47 7.37
N ALA A 37 7.74 -10.61 6.40
CA ALA A 37 7.83 -11.63 5.38
C ALA A 37 7.96 -10.97 4.01
N ASP A 38 8.85 -11.51 3.18
CA ASP A 38 8.95 -11.11 1.79
C ASP A 38 7.62 -11.47 1.09
N LEU A 39 7.08 -10.54 0.29
CA LEU A 39 5.94 -10.83 -0.57
C LEU A 39 6.49 -11.39 -1.89
N GLU A 40 6.73 -12.70 -1.93
CA GLU A 40 7.31 -13.39 -3.08
C GLU A 40 6.44 -13.21 -4.32
N GLY A 41 7.05 -12.74 -5.40
CA GLY A 41 6.31 -12.39 -6.61
C GLY A 41 5.51 -11.09 -6.45
N ASP A 42 5.81 -10.22 -5.50
CA ASP A 42 5.35 -8.85 -5.58
C ASP A 42 6.19 -8.09 -6.61
N PRO A 43 5.58 -7.46 -7.62
CA PRO A 43 6.34 -6.77 -8.66
C PRO A 43 7.09 -5.53 -8.14
N ASN A 44 6.65 -5.00 -7.00
CA ASN A 44 7.18 -3.79 -6.38
C ASN A 44 8.13 -4.10 -5.23
N ASN A 45 8.50 -5.38 -5.08
CA ASN A 45 9.33 -5.89 -3.99
C ASN A 45 8.87 -5.33 -2.65
N ARG A 46 7.59 -5.51 -2.31
CA ARG A 46 7.06 -5.12 -1.00
C ARG A 46 7.22 -6.25 0.01
N ASN A 47 7.15 -5.89 1.28
CA ASN A 47 7.13 -6.82 2.39
C ASN A 47 5.79 -6.74 3.11
N VAL A 48 5.35 -7.88 3.64
CA VAL A 48 4.25 -7.93 4.59
C VAL A 48 4.82 -7.76 5.98
N PHE A 49 4.46 -6.67 6.64
CA PHE A 49 4.78 -6.43 8.03
C PHE A 49 3.55 -6.72 8.88
N ARG A 50 3.70 -7.59 9.87
CA ARG A 50 2.65 -7.83 10.86
C ARG A 50 3.18 -7.61 12.26
N SER A 51 2.37 -6.98 13.10
CA SER A 51 2.76 -6.69 14.48
C SER A 51 1.58 -6.61 15.41
N THR A 52 1.84 -6.81 16.71
CA THR A 52 0.90 -6.50 17.77
C THR A 52 1.04 -5.04 18.22
N THR A 53 -0.01 -4.51 18.81
CA THR A 53 0.06 -3.21 19.50
C THR A 53 0.90 -3.30 20.79
N VAL A 54 1.47 -2.18 21.23
CA VAL A 54 2.21 -2.06 22.51
C VAL A 54 1.32 -2.35 23.72
N TRP A 55 0.00 -2.12 23.59
CA TRP A 55 -0.94 -2.26 24.70
C TRP A 55 -1.59 -3.66 24.78
N SER A 56 -1.51 -4.48 23.74
CA SER A 56 -2.07 -5.84 23.71
C SER A 56 -1.34 -6.77 22.73
N GLU A 57 -0.93 -7.93 23.23
CA GLU A 57 -0.40 -9.04 22.42
C GLU A 57 -1.47 -9.75 21.58
N GLU A 58 -2.76 -9.53 21.86
CA GLU A 58 -3.86 -10.11 21.10
C GLU A 58 -4.33 -9.19 19.96
N ALA A 59 -4.08 -7.88 20.06
CA ALA A 59 -4.44 -6.92 19.02
C ALA A 59 -3.33 -6.86 17.96
N ALA A 60 -3.50 -7.61 16.88
CA ALA A 60 -2.56 -7.69 15.77
C ALA A 60 -3.09 -7.03 14.50
N PHE A 61 -2.18 -6.55 13.66
CA PHE A 61 -2.47 -5.90 12.40
C PHE A 61 -1.40 -6.23 11.35
N GLU A 62 -1.74 -5.93 10.10
CA GLU A 62 -0.92 -6.10 8.91
C GLU A 62 -0.79 -4.77 8.18
N LEU A 63 0.40 -4.55 7.62
CA LEU A 63 0.75 -3.47 6.71
C LEU A 63 1.54 -4.06 5.54
N ILE A 64 1.41 -3.46 4.37
CA ILE A 64 2.36 -3.68 3.28
C ILE A 64 3.33 -2.50 3.29
N ILE A 65 4.63 -2.78 3.35
CA ILE A 65 5.69 -1.77 3.38
C ILE A 65 6.66 -1.98 2.21
N PRO A 66 7.28 -0.93 1.65
CA PRO A 66 8.33 -1.11 0.65
C PRO A 66 9.55 -1.90 1.21
N ASP A 67 10.27 -2.65 0.38
CA ASP A 67 11.43 -3.46 0.84
C ASP A 67 12.59 -2.65 1.41
N TYR A 68 12.72 -1.38 1.02
CA TYR A 68 13.74 -0.47 1.54
C TYR A 68 13.39 0.09 2.93
N TRP A 69 12.23 -0.24 3.50
CA TRP A 69 11.90 0.04 4.89
C TRP A 69 12.34 -1.11 5.80
N GLU A 70 13.06 -0.76 6.86
CA GLU A 70 13.62 -1.71 7.82
C GLU A 70 12.92 -1.60 9.17
N VAL A 71 12.63 -2.76 9.80
CA VAL A 71 12.23 -2.80 11.21
C VAL A 71 13.46 -2.65 12.10
N LYS A 72 13.48 -1.64 12.95
CA LYS A 72 14.52 -1.37 13.94
C LYS A 72 13.99 -1.51 15.35
N VAL A 73 14.88 -1.90 16.26
CA VAL A 73 14.59 -2.04 17.69
C VAL A 73 14.86 -0.73 18.41
N ASP A 74 13.89 -0.22 19.15
CA ASP A 74 14.05 0.97 20.00
C ASP A 74 14.72 0.61 21.34
N LYS A 75 16.04 0.43 21.30
CA LYS A 75 16.82 -0.03 22.46
C LYS A 75 16.88 0.98 23.60
N ASP A 76 16.68 2.26 23.31
CA ASP A 76 16.80 3.35 24.27
C ASP A 76 15.44 3.84 24.78
N ASP A 77 14.35 3.17 24.38
CA ASP A 77 12.97 3.51 24.75
C ASP A 77 12.64 4.98 24.42
N LYS A 78 13.19 5.46 23.29
CA LYS A 78 12.98 6.84 22.81
C LYS A 78 11.51 7.03 22.41
N TYR A 79 10.96 6.00 21.78
CA TYR A 79 9.65 5.96 21.14
C TYR A 79 8.59 5.21 21.98
N ASN A 80 8.93 4.72 23.18
CA ASN A 80 8.03 4.00 24.09
C ASN A 80 7.29 2.84 23.38
N THR A 81 8.02 2.14 22.53
CA THR A 81 7.63 1.02 21.68
C THR A 81 8.83 0.08 21.59
N ASP A 82 8.65 -1.19 21.25
CA ASP A 82 9.82 -2.08 21.06
C ASP A 82 10.49 -1.87 19.70
N ILE A 83 9.70 -1.44 18.71
CA ILE A 83 10.11 -1.34 17.32
C ILE A 83 9.64 -0.05 16.67
N TYR A 84 10.37 0.33 15.61
CA TYR A 84 9.96 1.34 14.65
C TYR A 84 10.41 0.94 13.25
N LEU A 85 9.74 1.48 12.24
CA LEU A 85 10.14 1.37 10.85
C LEU A 85 10.93 2.63 10.48
N SER A 86 11.99 2.46 9.69
CA SER A 86 12.77 3.56 9.12
C SER A 86 13.40 3.10 7.82
N SER A 87 13.73 4.02 6.93
CA SER A 87 14.51 3.71 5.73
C SER A 87 15.78 4.55 5.66
N SER A 88 16.85 3.92 5.16
CA SER A 88 18.10 4.61 4.82
C SER A 88 18.02 5.51 3.58
N GLU A 89 16.90 5.44 2.83
CA GLU A 89 16.61 6.40 1.76
C GLU A 89 16.35 7.82 2.32
N TYR A 90 16.00 7.91 3.60
CA TYR A 90 15.91 9.16 4.36
C TYR A 90 17.20 9.38 5.16
N GLU A 91 17.74 10.61 5.16
CA GLU A 91 18.98 10.93 5.86
C GLU A 91 18.86 10.55 7.35
N ASP A 92 19.71 9.63 7.83
CA ASP A 92 19.87 9.25 9.25
C ASP A 92 18.59 8.88 10.03
N ASP A 93 17.70 8.05 9.46
CA ASP A 93 16.48 7.57 10.16
C ASP A 93 15.56 8.71 10.62
N THR A 94 15.49 9.77 9.84
CA THR A 94 14.70 10.96 10.15
C THR A 94 13.22 10.80 9.81
N CYS A 95 12.87 9.96 8.83
CA CYS A 95 11.50 9.51 8.60
C CYS A 95 11.27 8.20 9.39
N VAL A 96 10.43 8.26 10.40
CA VAL A 96 10.17 7.14 11.33
C VAL A 96 8.69 6.84 11.39
N VAL A 97 8.33 5.56 11.32
CA VAL A 97 6.96 5.09 11.56
C VAL A 97 6.94 4.20 12.80
N LEU A 98 6.04 4.47 13.72
CA LEU A 98 5.82 3.74 14.97
C LEU A 98 4.52 2.93 14.83
N PRO A 99 4.60 1.64 14.45
CA PRO A 99 3.42 0.84 14.24
C PRO A 99 2.88 0.27 15.57
N GLY A 100 1.57 0.38 15.79
CA GLY A 100 0.90 -0.21 16.95
C GLY A 100 1.21 0.50 18.28
N THR A 101 1.57 1.78 18.24
CA THR A 101 1.86 2.58 19.45
C THR A 101 0.59 2.88 20.27
N VAL A 102 0.74 3.47 21.44
CA VAL A 102 -0.36 4.02 22.25
C VAL A 102 -0.71 5.47 21.87
N GLY A 103 -0.02 6.00 20.85
CA GLY A 103 -0.09 7.40 20.44
C GLY A 103 0.68 8.29 21.41
N TYR A 104 1.58 9.11 20.89
CA TYR A 104 2.24 10.10 21.73
C TYR A 104 1.24 11.12 22.27
N GLY A 105 1.43 11.48 23.55
CA GLY A 105 0.82 12.68 24.12
C GLY A 105 1.41 13.90 23.41
N VAL A 106 0.73 14.34 22.36
CA VAL A 106 1.08 15.53 21.57
C VAL A 106 1.31 16.70 22.51
N ALA A 107 2.40 17.44 22.29
CA ALA A 107 2.66 18.63 23.06
C ALA A 107 1.60 19.71 22.75
N ASP A 108 1.08 20.36 23.81
CA ASP A 108 -0.01 21.34 23.72
C ASP A 108 0.29 22.56 22.82
N ASP A 109 1.53 22.70 22.34
CA ASP A 109 2.02 23.80 21.53
C ASP A 109 2.02 23.53 20.01
N LEU A 110 1.70 22.31 19.56
CA LEU A 110 1.58 21.99 18.14
C LEU A 110 0.20 22.34 17.58
N GLU A 111 0.19 22.82 16.32
CA GLU A 111 -1.06 23.01 15.58
C GLU A 111 -1.56 21.66 15.06
N VAL A 112 -2.83 21.37 15.28
CA VAL A 112 -3.44 20.08 14.92
C VAL A 112 -4.49 20.29 13.84
N GLU A 113 -4.45 19.42 12.83
CA GLU A 113 -5.46 19.31 11.79
C GLU A 113 -5.95 17.87 11.72
N GLU A 114 -7.27 17.69 11.69
CA GLU A 114 -7.92 16.38 11.69
C GLU A 114 -8.57 16.11 10.34
N TRP A 115 -8.30 14.93 9.81
CA TRP A 115 -8.83 14.38 8.57
C TRP A 115 -9.44 13.00 8.84
N LEU A 116 -10.23 12.53 7.87
CA LEU A 116 -10.72 11.16 7.83
C LEU A 116 -10.11 10.45 6.62
N THR A 117 -9.40 9.35 6.84
CA THR A 117 -8.84 8.51 5.78
C THR A 117 -9.74 7.30 5.57
N LEU A 118 -10.14 7.05 4.32
CA LEU A 118 -10.87 5.84 3.94
C LEU A 118 -9.88 4.80 3.42
N ILE A 119 -9.99 3.58 3.91
CA ILE A 119 -9.18 2.44 3.47
C ILE A 119 -10.08 1.21 3.25
N PRO A 120 -9.62 0.15 2.56
CA PRO A 120 -10.46 -1.01 2.27
C PRO A 120 -11.07 -1.68 3.51
N SER A 121 -10.39 -1.61 4.66
CA SER A 121 -10.84 -2.21 5.93
C SER A 121 -11.71 -1.29 6.79
N GLY A 122 -11.87 0.00 6.43
CA GLY A 122 -12.70 0.93 7.19
C GLY A 122 -12.31 2.40 7.09
N GLN A 123 -12.57 3.15 8.16
CA GLN A 123 -12.22 4.57 8.29
C GLN A 123 -11.19 4.76 9.39
N ALA A 124 -10.30 5.74 9.22
CA ALA A 124 -9.30 6.11 10.19
C ALA A 124 -9.41 7.60 10.54
N SER A 125 -9.22 7.95 11.80
CA SER A 125 -8.98 9.32 12.22
C SER A 125 -7.51 9.67 11.98
N ASP A 126 -7.26 10.73 11.23
CA ASP A 126 -5.92 11.09 10.77
C ASP A 126 -5.57 12.51 11.22
N TYR A 127 -4.56 12.61 12.08
CA TYR A 127 -4.17 13.84 12.74
C TYR A 127 -2.81 14.30 12.23
N TYR A 128 -2.75 15.51 11.70
CA TYR A 128 -1.52 16.16 11.28
C TYR A 128 -1.11 17.19 12.32
N PHE A 129 0.14 17.11 12.74
CA PHE A 129 0.74 18.01 13.70
C PHE A 129 1.79 18.87 13.02
N TYR A 130 1.68 20.18 13.24
CA TYR A 130 2.55 21.16 12.60
C TYR A 130 3.28 22.01 13.63
N GLU A 131 4.56 22.27 13.33
CA GLU A 131 5.32 23.34 13.97
C GLU A 131 5.20 24.63 13.15
N ARG A 132 5.04 25.75 13.84
CA ARG A 132 4.97 27.07 13.21
C ARG A 132 6.37 27.66 13.03
N ILE A 133 6.85 27.73 11.79
CA ILE A 133 8.13 28.35 11.44
C ILE A 133 8.00 29.87 11.32
N SER A 134 6.88 30.36 10.77
CA SER A 134 6.59 31.78 10.61
C SER A 134 5.09 32.09 10.70
N GLU A 135 4.68 33.35 10.49
CA GLU A 135 3.25 33.71 10.50
C GLU A 135 2.45 33.01 9.37
N GLU A 136 3.09 32.73 8.24
CA GLU A 136 2.45 32.17 7.03
C GLU A 136 2.90 30.72 6.72
N GLU A 137 3.90 30.21 7.44
CA GLU A 137 4.52 28.91 7.16
C GLU A 137 4.48 28.01 8.40
N ARG A 138 3.98 26.79 8.18
CA ARG A 138 3.98 25.69 9.14
C ARG A 138 4.58 24.46 8.46
N GLN A 139 5.32 23.64 9.20
CA GLN A 139 5.92 22.41 8.71
C GLN A 139 5.32 21.22 9.47
N PRO A 140 4.93 20.13 8.77
CA PRO A 140 4.46 18.94 9.44
C PRO A 140 5.61 18.30 10.21
N VAL A 141 5.37 17.95 11.47
CA VAL A 141 6.36 17.31 12.36
C VAL A 141 5.94 15.90 12.74
N MET A 142 4.64 15.63 12.78
CA MET A 142 4.10 14.32 13.07
C MET A 142 2.76 14.12 12.36
N ARG A 143 2.45 12.86 12.02
CA ARG A 143 1.12 12.43 11.61
C ARG A 143 0.72 11.19 12.40
N VAL A 144 -0.50 11.15 12.92
CA VAL A 144 -1.02 10.02 13.70
C VAL A 144 -2.30 9.53 13.02
N VAL A 145 -2.31 8.26 12.63
CA VAL A 145 -3.48 7.62 12.06
C VAL A 145 -3.98 6.57 13.04
N GLN A 146 -5.27 6.68 13.38
CA GLN A 146 -5.93 5.83 14.35
C GLN A 146 -7.08 5.07 13.70
N PHE A 147 -7.03 3.74 13.82
CA PHE A 147 -8.09 2.82 13.44
C PHE A 147 -8.80 2.31 14.70
N GLU A 148 -10.10 2.07 14.61
CA GLU A 148 -10.92 1.54 15.69
C GLU A 148 -11.59 0.25 15.23
N ASP A 149 -11.47 -0.82 16.02
CA ASP A 149 -12.19 -2.07 15.76
C ASP A 149 -13.65 -2.03 16.24
N ALA A 150 -14.40 -3.11 16.00
CA ALA A 150 -15.80 -3.20 16.39
C ALA A 150 -16.03 -3.18 17.92
N ASP A 151 -15.00 -3.47 18.72
CA ASP A 151 -15.04 -3.47 20.18
C ASP A 151 -14.55 -2.14 20.79
N GLY A 152 -14.14 -1.18 19.95
CA GLY A 152 -13.65 0.14 20.35
C GLY A 152 -12.18 0.17 20.76
N ASN A 153 -11.39 -0.84 20.38
CA ASN A 153 -9.95 -0.84 20.58
C ASN A 153 -9.26 -0.06 19.47
N TYR A 154 -8.16 0.61 19.83
CA TYR A 154 -7.44 1.48 18.91
C TYR A 154 -6.13 0.86 18.42
N TYR A 155 -5.89 1.02 17.13
CA TYR A 155 -4.65 0.69 16.45
C TYR A 155 -4.08 2.00 15.91
N ILE A 156 -2.87 2.35 16.34
CA ILE A 156 -2.28 3.65 16.04
C ILE A 156 -1.00 3.45 15.24
N LEU A 157 -0.93 4.14 14.10
CA LEU A 157 0.29 4.32 13.33
C LEU A 157 0.72 5.78 13.50
N GLU A 158 1.95 6.00 13.91
CA GLU A 158 2.48 7.35 14.09
C GLU A 158 3.72 7.55 13.21
N MET A 159 3.76 8.63 12.45
CA MET A 159 4.91 9.01 11.65
C MET A 159 5.54 10.28 12.19
N HIS A 160 6.87 10.29 12.29
CA HIS A 160 7.68 11.47 12.57
C HIS A 160 8.32 11.92 11.26
N PHE A 161 8.05 13.15 10.87
CA PHE A 161 8.62 13.73 9.64
C PHE A 161 10.08 14.14 9.87
N PRO A 162 10.92 14.09 8.83
CA PRO A 162 12.27 14.63 8.89
C PRO A 162 12.26 16.15 9.14
N GLU A 163 13.07 16.62 10.10
CA GLU A 163 13.22 18.06 10.38
C GLU A 163 13.83 18.83 9.20
N GLU A 164 14.83 18.22 8.55
CA GLU A 164 15.47 18.68 7.33
C GLU A 164 15.36 17.58 6.26
N GLY A 165 14.90 17.91 5.05
CA GLY A 165 14.85 16.95 3.95
C GLY A 165 13.48 16.84 3.26
N ASP A 166 13.29 15.74 2.53
CA ASP A 166 12.11 15.48 1.70
C ASP A 166 10.96 14.88 2.52
N TYR A 167 10.29 15.73 3.30
CA TYR A 167 9.11 15.33 4.07
C TYR A 167 7.92 14.92 3.17
N LEU A 168 7.90 15.32 1.90
CA LEU A 168 6.84 14.95 0.95
C LEU A 168 6.95 13.48 0.56
N SER A 169 8.14 13.02 0.18
CA SER A 169 8.36 11.60 -0.11
C SER A 169 8.07 10.71 1.12
N CYS A 170 8.51 11.14 2.31
CA CYS A 170 8.18 10.46 3.58
C CYS A 170 6.65 10.45 3.83
N HIS A 171 5.96 11.54 3.52
CA HIS A 171 4.50 11.63 3.61
C HIS A 171 3.79 10.63 2.71
N GLU A 172 4.26 10.51 1.47
CA GLU A 172 3.69 9.65 0.44
C GLU A 172 3.85 8.18 0.85
N ASP A 173 5.05 7.75 1.22
CA ASP A 173 5.31 6.40 1.73
C ASP A 173 4.39 6.04 2.90
N PHE A 174 4.28 6.93 3.90
CA PHE A 174 3.43 6.64 5.05
C PHE A 174 1.94 6.63 4.70
N SER A 175 1.51 7.48 3.77
CA SER A 175 0.14 7.41 3.24
C SER A 175 -0.12 6.05 2.59
N ASN A 176 0.85 5.54 1.84
CA ASN A 176 0.76 4.23 1.20
C ASN A 176 0.67 3.12 2.25
N ILE A 177 1.56 3.13 3.25
CA ILE A 177 1.52 2.17 4.37
C ILE A 177 0.15 2.20 5.06
N VAL A 178 -0.38 3.40 5.38
CA VAL A 178 -1.69 3.60 6.00
C VAL A 178 -2.82 2.99 5.16
N THR A 179 -2.80 3.14 3.84
CA THR A 179 -3.85 2.60 2.96
C THR A 179 -3.94 1.08 2.94
N THR A 180 -2.84 0.40 3.28
CA THR A 180 -2.75 -1.07 3.31
C THR A 180 -3.08 -1.66 4.66
N PHE A 181 -3.43 -0.83 5.64
CA PHE A 181 -3.69 -1.28 7.00
C PHE A 181 -4.87 -2.26 7.07
N ASN A 182 -4.62 -3.40 7.71
CA ASN A 182 -5.63 -4.40 7.96
C ASN A 182 -5.52 -4.94 9.38
N MET A 183 -6.64 -5.01 10.09
CA MET A 183 -6.70 -5.66 11.40
C MET A 183 -6.74 -7.18 11.22
N LEU A 184 -6.02 -7.92 12.05
CA LEU A 184 -6.04 -9.38 12.02
C LEU A 184 -7.09 -9.91 12.98
N GLU A 185 -7.93 -10.83 12.51
CA GLU A 185 -8.94 -11.51 13.34
C GLU A 185 -8.35 -12.67 14.18
N GLU A 186 -7.14 -13.11 13.84
CA GLU A 186 -6.40 -14.21 14.47
C GLU A 186 -5.15 -13.69 15.19
N THR A 187 -4.53 -14.51 16.06
CA THR A 187 -3.29 -14.06 16.72
C THR A 187 -2.14 -14.00 15.73
N LEU A 188 -1.13 -13.17 16.02
CA LEU A 188 0.05 -13.01 15.15
C LEU A 188 0.75 -14.36 14.88
N GLU A 189 0.74 -15.29 15.85
CA GLU A 189 1.29 -16.63 15.69
C GLU A 189 0.52 -17.51 14.70
N GLU A 190 -0.80 -17.31 14.60
CA GLU A 190 -1.67 -18.05 13.69
C GLU A 190 -1.54 -17.55 12.25
N THR A 191 -1.19 -16.27 12.07
CA THR A 191 -1.01 -15.66 10.74
C THR A 191 0.41 -15.81 10.18
N TYR A 192 1.38 -16.27 10.98
CA TYR A 192 2.79 -16.30 10.59
C TYR A 192 3.05 -17.11 9.31
N VAL A 193 3.76 -16.46 8.39
CA VAL A 193 4.29 -17.05 7.15
C VAL A 193 5.75 -16.62 6.98
N GLU A 194 6.60 -17.55 6.55
CA GLU A 194 8.04 -17.29 6.34
C GLU A 194 8.29 -16.49 5.06
N ALA A 195 7.46 -16.73 4.05
CA ALA A 195 7.37 -15.99 2.81
C ALA A 195 5.90 -16.04 2.37
N GLU A 196 5.37 -14.90 1.97
CA GLU A 196 3.98 -14.80 1.51
C GLU A 196 4.00 -14.68 0.00
N ILE A 197 3.25 -15.52 -0.71
CA ILE A 197 3.17 -15.41 -2.15
C ILE A 197 2.19 -14.28 -2.45
N PHE A 198 2.61 -13.30 -3.25
CA PHE A 198 1.70 -12.30 -3.80
C PHE A 198 0.57 -13.02 -4.54
N GLN A 199 -0.64 -12.97 -3.98
CA GLN A 199 -1.82 -13.51 -4.63
C GLN A 199 -2.63 -12.36 -5.20
N PRO A 200 -2.78 -12.30 -6.55
CA PRO A 200 -3.72 -11.39 -7.18
C PRO A 200 -5.08 -11.48 -6.50
N LYS A 201 -5.69 -10.32 -6.18
CA LYS A 201 -7.00 -10.25 -5.52
C LYS A 201 -8.15 -10.56 -6.49
N GLY A 202 -7.86 -10.72 -7.78
CA GLY A 202 -8.84 -10.96 -8.83
C GLY A 202 -8.25 -11.55 -10.10
N ILE A 203 -8.96 -11.36 -11.22
CA ILE A 203 -8.50 -11.74 -12.55
C ILE A 203 -7.60 -10.64 -13.10
N THR A 204 -6.44 -11.04 -13.61
CA THR A 204 -5.50 -10.15 -14.30
C THR A 204 -5.93 -9.88 -15.73
N PHE A 205 -5.95 -8.62 -16.14
CA PHE A 205 -6.20 -8.20 -17.51
C PHE A 205 -5.13 -7.23 -18.00
N ALA A 206 -4.63 -7.51 -19.20
CA ALA A 206 -3.57 -6.74 -19.84
C ALA A 206 -4.13 -5.88 -20.97
N MET A 207 -4.26 -4.58 -20.71
CA MET A 207 -4.66 -3.56 -21.68
C MET A 207 -3.44 -3.06 -22.46
N LYS A 208 -3.64 -2.67 -23.72
CA LYS A 208 -2.58 -2.02 -24.51
C LYS A 208 -2.41 -0.58 -24.06
N ASN A 209 -1.18 -0.12 -23.86
CA ASN A 209 -0.89 1.31 -23.78
C ASN A 209 -0.83 1.89 -25.21
N MET A 210 -1.47 3.03 -25.49
CA MET A 210 -1.36 3.64 -26.81
C MET A 210 0.08 4.06 -27.12
N GLY A 211 0.55 3.71 -28.32
CA GLY A 211 1.87 4.10 -28.84
C GLY A 211 2.92 2.99 -28.85
N SER A 212 2.65 1.84 -28.23
CA SER A 212 3.58 0.70 -28.19
C SER A 212 2.83 -0.62 -27.99
N ASP A 213 3.13 -1.64 -28.81
CA ASP A 213 2.62 -3.01 -28.59
C ASP A 213 3.37 -3.72 -27.45
N GLU A 214 4.48 -3.15 -26.97
CA GLU A 214 5.35 -3.70 -25.93
C GLU A 214 4.94 -3.22 -24.53
N ASP A 215 4.36 -2.01 -24.42
CA ASP A 215 3.94 -1.43 -23.14
C ASP A 215 2.47 -1.80 -22.88
N ARG A 216 2.26 -2.76 -21.99
CA ARG A 216 0.93 -3.19 -21.56
C ARG A 216 0.69 -2.83 -20.11
N ILE A 217 -0.50 -2.35 -19.86
CA ILE A 217 -1.04 -2.05 -18.54
C ILE A 217 -1.67 -3.33 -18.02
N VAL A 218 -1.30 -3.74 -16.83
CA VAL A 218 -1.90 -4.87 -16.15
C VAL A 218 -2.69 -4.35 -14.95
N ILE A 219 -3.94 -4.82 -14.83
CA ILE A 219 -4.85 -4.50 -13.73
C ILE A 219 -5.55 -5.77 -13.26
N GLU A 220 -6.00 -5.77 -12.02
CA GLU A 220 -6.82 -6.79 -11.40
C GLU A 220 -8.26 -6.29 -11.20
N TYR A 221 -9.21 -7.17 -11.47
CA TYR A 221 -10.62 -6.92 -11.22
C TYR A 221 -11.31 -8.18 -10.71
N ALA A 222 -12.40 -8.03 -9.95
CA ALA A 222 -13.20 -9.15 -9.51
C ALA A 222 -14.25 -9.53 -10.58
N GLU A 223 -14.27 -10.80 -10.99
CA GLU A 223 -15.10 -11.29 -12.12
C GLU A 223 -16.61 -11.23 -11.86
N ASP A 224 -17.02 -11.09 -10.61
CA ASP A 224 -18.40 -10.93 -10.18
C ASP A 224 -18.89 -9.47 -10.29
N THR A 225 -17.98 -8.53 -10.51
CA THR A 225 -18.27 -7.08 -10.62
C THR A 225 -17.94 -6.52 -12.00
N TRP A 226 -16.92 -7.04 -12.69
CA TRP A 226 -16.49 -6.54 -14.01
C TRP A 226 -16.40 -7.64 -15.07
N ILE A 227 -16.57 -7.22 -16.32
CA ILE A 227 -16.33 -8.02 -17.53
C ILE A 227 -15.42 -7.27 -18.50
N VAL A 228 -14.67 -8.02 -19.30
CA VAL A 228 -13.88 -7.48 -20.40
C VAL A 228 -14.73 -7.41 -21.66
N GLU A 229 -14.84 -6.22 -22.24
CA GLU A 229 -15.47 -5.98 -23.54
C GLU A 229 -14.48 -5.38 -24.53
N ARG A 230 -14.87 -5.33 -25.81
CA ARG A 230 -14.05 -4.79 -26.90
C ARG A 230 -14.83 -3.72 -27.65
N ASP A 231 -14.23 -2.54 -27.77
CA ASP A 231 -14.83 -1.40 -28.46
C ASP A 231 -14.82 -1.57 -30.00
N GLU A 232 -15.44 -0.64 -30.71
CA GLU A 232 -15.52 -0.65 -32.18
C GLU A 232 -14.14 -0.51 -32.87
N ASN A 233 -13.14 0.01 -32.15
CA ASN A 233 -11.77 0.19 -32.62
C ASN A 233 -10.88 -1.03 -32.30
N GLY A 234 -11.41 -2.02 -31.59
CA GLY A 234 -10.71 -3.22 -31.17
C GLY A 234 -9.87 -3.07 -29.90
N ALA A 235 -10.07 -1.98 -29.14
CA ALA A 235 -9.49 -1.80 -27.82
C ALA A 235 -10.34 -2.54 -26.77
N ASP A 236 -9.67 -3.31 -25.92
CA ASP A 236 -10.33 -4.00 -24.82
C ASP A 236 -10.46 -3.05 -23.61
N TYR A 237 -11.61 -3.05 -22.95
CA TYR A 237 -11.92 -2.21 -21.77
C TYR A 237 -12.70 -3.04 -20.74
N LEU A 238 -12.78 -2.56 -19.50
CA LEU A 238 -13.59 -3.18 -18.46
C LEU A 238 -14.95 -2.49 -18.37
N LYS A 239 -16.03 -3.27 -18.35
CA LYS A 239 -17.39 -2.81 -18.11
C LYS A 239 -17.93 -3.47 -16.86
N ASP A 240 -18.57 -2.71 -15.99
CA ASP A 240 -19.20 -3.31 -14.82
C ASP A 240 -20.41 -4.18 -15.23
N MET A 241 -20.79 -5.11 -14.37
CA MET A 241 -21.88 -6.05 -14.64
C MET A 241 -23.26 -5.38 -14.77
N THR A 242 -23.43 -4.14 -14.28
CA THR A 242 -24.68 -3.40 -14.39
C THR A 242 -24.73 -2.50 -15.63
N GLY A 243 -23.59 -2.27 -16.28
CA GLY A 243 -23.44 -1.44 -17.47
C GLY A 243 -23.55 0.06 -17.18
N THR A 244 -23.15 0.47 -15.98
CA THR A 244 -23.14 1.84 -15.47
C THR A 244 -21.73 2.40 -15.28
N CYS A 245 -20.70 1.64 -15.67
CA CYS A 245 -19.32 2.03 -15.50
C CYS A 245 -18.45 1.37 -16.57
N GLU A 246 -17.63 2.16 -17.26
CA GLU A 246 -16.61 1.65 -18.16
C GLU A 246 -15.24 2.20 -17.80
N LEU A 247 -14.27 1.32 -17.56
CA LEU A 247 -12.88 1.67 -17.36
C LEU A 247 -12.09 1.39 -18.63
N HIS A 248 -11.60 2.47 -19.24
CA HIS A 248 -10.71 2.47 -20.39
C HIS A 248 -9.31 2.85 -19.91
N GLY A 249 -8.26 2.36 -20.57
CA GLY A 249 -6.92 2.86 -20.29
C GLY A 249 -5.95 2.67 -21.44
N GLY A 250 -4.73 3.16 -21.22
CA GLY A 250 -3.75 3.32 -22.29
C GLY A 250 -4.07 4.50 -23.20
N LEU A 251 -4.70 5.55 -22.68
CA LEU A 251 -5.25 6.66 -23.47
C LEU A 251 -4.26 7.82 -23.67
N GLU A 252 -4.58 8.72 -24.60
CA GLU A 252 -3.81 9.95 -24.84
C GLU A 252 -3.97 10.90 -23.64
N THR A 253 -2.98 11.78 -23.43
CA THR A 253 -3.08 12.77 -22.36
C THR A 253 -4.24 13.73 -22.63
N LEU A 254 -5.11 13.89 -21.64
CA LEU A 254 -6.31 14.71 -21.72
C LEU A 254 -6.03 16.16 -21.28
N ASP A 255 -6.51 17.15 -22.03
CA ASP A 255 -6.49 18.56 -21.60
C ASP A 255 -7.74 18.90 -20.77
N VAL A 256 -7.64 18.64 -19.46
CA VAL A 256 -8.72 18.85 -18.47
C VAL A 256 -9.24 20.29 -18.42
N THR A 257 -8.50 21.28 -18.94
CA THR A 257 -8.94 22.69 -18.94
C THR A 257 -10.09 22.98 -19.89
N THR A 258 -10.45 22.01 -20.74
CA THR A 258 -11.56 22.13 -21.69
C THR A 258 -12.94 21.81 -21.09
N TRP A 259 -13.00 21.29 -19.85
CA TRP A 259 -14.24 20.98 -19.15
C TRP A 259 -14.86 22.20 -18.46
N ALA A 260 -16.14 22.08 -18.10
CA ALA A 260 -16.89 23.15 -17.43
C ALA A 260 -16.31 23.43 -16.02
N SER A 261 -16.01 22.38 -15.28
CA SER A 261 -15.26 22.39 -14.02
C SER A 261 -14.62 21.02 -13.76
N TYR A 262 -13.64 20.97 -12.87
CA TYR A 262 -13.02 19.73 -12.41
C TYR A 262 -12.57 19.84 -10.96
N ASP A 263 -12.52 18.70 -10.29
CA ASP A 263 -11.81 18.50 -9.01
C ASP A 263 -10.58 17.62 -9.26
N ASP A 264 -9.49 17.87 -8.54
CA ASP A 264 -8.27 17.05 -8.60
C ASP A 264 -7.95 16.41 -7.25
N GLU A 265 -7.53 15.15 -7.32
CA GLU A 265 -7.22 14.30 -6.17
C GLU A 265 -5.96 13.49 -6.47
N VAL A 266 -5.31 12.98 -5.43
CA VAL A 266 -4.22 12.01 -5.57
C VAL A 266 -4.78 10.63 -5.27
N LEU A 267 -4.58 9.70 -6.20
CA LEU A 267 -4.86 8.28 -6.02
C LEU A 267 -3.55 7.55 -5.82
N VAL A 268 -3.41 6.88 -4.68
CA VAL A 268 -2.29 5.99 -4.39
C VAL A 268 -2.60 4.61 -4.97
N LEU A 269 -1.66 4.07 -5.73
CA LEU A 269 -1.74 2.75 -6.33
C LEU A 269 -1.04 1.70 -5.44
N ASP A 270 -1.37 0.43 -5.62
CA ASP A 270 -0.79 -0.69 -4.88
C ASP A 270 0.73 -0.76 -5.06
N ASN A 271 1.26 -0.29 -6.20
CA ASN A 271 2.69 -0.23 -6.46
C ASN A 271 3.41 0.96 -5.79
N ASN A 272 2.73 1.67 -4.88
CA ASN A 272 3.21 2.88 -4.20
C ASN A 272 3.39 4.10 -5.12
N ASP A 273 3.04 4.01 -6.40
CA ASP A 273 3.02 5.20 -7.24
C ASP A 273 1.79 6.06 -6.94
N MET A 274 1.94 7.35 -7.21
CA MET A 274 0.86 8.30 -7.16
C MET A 274 0.33 8.61 -8.55
N ALA A 275 -0.97 8.46 -8.72
CA ALA A 275 -1.69 8.96 -9.87
C ALA A 275 -2.45 10.24 -9.54
N LYS A 276 -2.52 11.15 -10.50
CA LYS A 276 -3.41 12.31 -10.44
C LYS A 276 -4.78 11.90 -10.97
N LYS A 277 -5.80 11.98 -10.13
CA LYS A 277 -7.20 11.79 -10.49
C LYS A 277 -7.85 13.15 -10.72
N TYR A 278 -8.65 13.24 -11.77
CA TYR A 278 -9.48 14.39 -12.07
C TYR A 278 -10.92 13.94 -12.23
N THR A 279 -11.83 14.49 -11.44
CA THR A 279 -13.27 14.32 -11.62
C THR A 279 -13.76 15.49 -12.46
N LEU A 280 -14.21 15.21 -13.68
CA LEU A 280 -14.59 16.20 -14.67
C LEU A 280 -16.12 16.32 -14.71
N TYR A 281 -16.64 17.54 -14.63
CA TYR A 281 -18.07 17.80 -14.57
C TYR A 281 -18.60 18.49 -15.83
N ASP A 282 -19.84 18.17 -16.20
CA ASP A 282 -20.57 18.84 -17.26
C ASP A 282 -21.09 20.23 -16.84
N ALA A 283 -21.79 20.93 -17.75
CA ALA A 283 -22.31 22.27 -17.49
C ALA A 283 -23.47 22.29 -16.46
N GLU A 284 -24.08 21.14 -16.22
CA GLU A 284 -25.15 20.90 -15.27
C GLU A 284 -24.63 20.52 -13.88
N GLY A 285 -23.32 20.23 -13.76
CA GLY A 285 -22.63 19.85 -12.54
C GLY A 285 -22.69 18.35 -12.23
N ALA A 286 -23.06 17.52 -13.20
CA ALA A 286 -22.97 16.06 -13.09
C ALA A 286 -21.57 15.58 -13.48
N ILE A 287 -21.14 14.43 -12.95
CA ILE A 287 -19.87 13.80 -13.35
C ILE A 287 -20.02 13.33 -14.80
N ASP A 288 -19.18 13.89 -15.68
CA ASP A 288 -19.09 13.49 -17.09
C ASP A 288 -18.08 12.35 -17.24
N MET A 289 -16.95 12.47 -16.53
CA MET A 289 -15.80 11.57 -16.67
C MET A 289 -14.91 11.64 -15.43
N VAL A 290 -14.26 10.52 -15.10
CA VAL A 290 -13.10 10.54 -14.22
C VAL A 290 -11.86 10.15 -15.02
N TYR A 291 -10.83 10.97 -14.93
CA TYR A 291 -9.56 10.78 -15.65
C TYR A 291 -8.44 10.58 -14.65
N VAL A 292 -7.67 9.51 -14.79
CA VAL A 292 -6.53 9.21 -13.91
C VAL A 292 -5.26 9.13 -14.74
N SER A 293 -4.22 9.87 -14.33
CA SER A 293 -2.93 9.93 -15.02
C SER A 293 -1.80 9.62 -14.05
N LEU A 294 -0.96 8.67 -14.43
CA LEU A 294 0.17 8.16 -13.65
C LEU A 294 1.46 8.33 -14.45
N LEU A 295 2.55 8.74 -13.79
CA LEU A 295 3.90 8.64 -14.35
C LEU A 295 4.62 7.48 -13.66
N HIS A 296 4.98 6.45 -14.42
CA HIS A 296 5.71 5.29 -13.92
C HIS A 296 6.84 4.94 -14.88
N ASN A 297 8.08 4.86 -14.39
CA ASN A 297 9.28 4.58 -15.20
C ASN A 297 9.41 5.47 -16.46
N ASP A 298 9.23 6.80 -16.29
CA ASP A 298 9.24 7.81 -17.36
C ASP A 298 8.14 7.66 -18.44
N ILE A 299 7.18 6.75 -18.25
CA ILE A 299 6.03 6.53 -19.14
C ILE A 299 4.76 7.02 -18.45
N VAL A 300 3.93 7.74 -19.20
CA VAL A 300 2.62 8.19 -18.71
C VAL A 300 1.56 7.16 -19.06
N TYR A 301 0.83 6.70 -18.05
CA TYR A 301 -0.32 5.81 -18.18
C TYR A 301 -1.58 6.57 -17.82
N ASN A 302 -2.59 6.48 -18.69
CA ASN A 302 -3.84 7.22 -18.53
C ASN A 302 -5.03 6.26 -18.54
N PHE A 303 -5.98 6.53 -17.65
CA PHE A 303 -7.24 5.83 -17.50
C PHE A 303 -8.40 6.82 -17.60
N GLU A 304 -9.51 6.34 -18.14
CA GLU A 304 -10.74 7.08 -18.26
C GLU A 304 -11.89 6.21 -17.78
N ILE A 305 -12.67 6.73 -16.84
CA ILE A 305 -13.91 6.13 -16.37
C ILE A 305 -15.05 6.87 -17.04
N ARG A 306 -15.86 6.13 -17.81
CA ARG A 306 -17.01 6.63 -18.58
C ARG A 306 -18.32 6.05 -18.07
N GLU A 307 -19.41 6.62 -18.56
CA GLU A 307 -20.80 6.22 -18.25
C GLU A 307 -21.13 6.33 -16.75
N VAL A 308 -20.42 7.18 -15.99
CA VAL A 308 -20.47 7.27 -14.52
C VAL A 308 -21.88 7.58 -14.00
N ASP A 309 -22.59 6.56 -13.51
CA ASP A 309 -23.90 6.71 -12.83
C ASP A 309 -23.75 6.64 -11.29
N GLY A 310 -23.13 7.69 -10.73
CA GLY A 310 -22.97 7.87 -9.28
C GLY A 310 -21.62 7.40 -8.72
N ASP A 311 -21.46 7.60 -7.41
CA ASP A 311 -20.17 7.46 -6.72
C ASP A 311 -19.67 6.01 -6.66
N GLU A 312 -20.59 5.02 -6.63
CA GLU A 312 -20.24 3.60 -6.56
C GLU A 312 -19.41 3.12 -7.76
N CYS A 313 -19.70 3.65 -8.96
CA CYS A 313 -18.91 3.36 -10.17
C CYS A 313 -17.47 3.88 -10.01
N VAL A 314 -17.31 5.09 -9.47
CA VAL A 314 -15.98 5.70 -9.28
C VAL A 314 -15.18 4.89 -8.28
N ASP A 315 -15.76 4.52 -7.13
CA ASP A 315 -15.06 3.76 -6.08
C ASP A 315 -14.61 2.37 -6.57
N GLN A 316 -15.48 1.66 -7.30
CA GLN A 316 -15.15 0.35 -7.87
C GLN A 316 -14.06 0.45 -8.94
N ALA A 317 -14.16 1.43 -9.84
CA ALA A 317 -13.17 1.63 -10.89
C ALA A 317 -11.81 2.07 -10.32
N GLN A 318 -11.81 2.88 -9.27
CA GLN A 318 -10.59 3.25 -8.55
C GLN A 318 -9.90 2.02 -7.97
N THR A 319 -10.64 1.09 -7.34
CA THR A 319 -10.07 -0.15 -6.82
C THR A 319 -9.34 -0.94 -7.92
N VAL A 320 -9.90 -0.97 -9.12
CA VAL A 320 -9.26 -1.60 -10.28
C VAL A 320 -8.01 -0.84 -10.72
N ILE A 321 -8.07 0.49 -10.83
CA ILE A 321 -6.91 1.31 -11.22
C ILE A 321 -5.77 1.20 -10.19
N GLN A 322 -6.09 1.10 -8.89
CA GLN A 322 -5.10 0.95 -7.83
C GLN A 322 -4.22 -0.29 -8.01
N SER A 323 -4.77 -1.36 -8.58
CA SER A 323 -4.01 -2.59 -8.87
C SER A 323 -3.06 -2.49 -10.08
N PHE A 324 -2.88 -1.29 -10.65
CA PHE A 324 -2.01 -1.02 -11.78
C PHE A 324 -0.60 -1.60 -11.58
N ARG A 325 -0.13 -2.22 -12.65
CA ARG A 325 1.27 -2.57 -12.85
C ARG A 325 1.59 -2.67 -14.33
N THR A 326 2.85 -2.72 -14.67
CA THR A 326 3.31 -3.00 -16.03
C THR A 326 3.31 -4.51 -16.31
N TYR A 327 3.26 -4.87 -17.58
CA TYR A 327 3.36 -6.27 -17.99
C TYR A 327 4.75 -6.88 -17.74
N ALA A 328 5.81 -6.07 -17.74
CA ALA A 328 7.15 -6.53 -17.39
C ALA A 328 7.23 -6.93 -15.90
N GLU A 329 6.62 -6.12 -15.03
CA GLU A 329 6.42 -6.41 -13.62
C GLU A 329 5.64 -7.72 -13.42
N GLU A 330 4.47 -7.88 -14.04
CA GLU A 330 3.67 -9.11 -13.96
C GLU A 330 4.45 -10.37 -14.41
N LEU A 331 5.24 -10.28 -15.49
CA LEU A 331 6.05 -11.41 -15.96
C LEU A 331 7.16 -11.81 -14.99
N SER A 332 7.74 -10.83 -14.28
CA SER A 332 8.76 -11.13 -13.27
C SER A 332 8.19 -11.92 -12.10
N VAL A 333 6.94 -11.62 -11.72
CA VAL A 333 6.17 -12.30 -10.68
C VAL A 333 5.82 -13.74 -11.06
N GLN A 334 5.21 -13.93 -12.24
CA GLN A 334 4.74 -15.25 -12.69
C GLN A 334 5.89 -16.24 -12.96
N SER A 335 7.13 -15.75 -13.14
CA SER A 335 8.32 -16.60 -13.32
C SER A 335 8.74 -17.39 -12.07
N GLY A 336 8.17 -17.08 -10.89
CA GLY A 336 8.36 -17.84 -9.64
C GLY A 336 7.48 -19.08 -9.50
N ILE A 337 6.49 -19.27 -10.37
CA ILE A 337 5.61 -20.44 -10.44
C ILE A 337 5.88 -21.12 -11.79
N GLU A 338 6.25 -22.40 -11.80
CA GLU A 338 6.49 -23.15 -13.05
C GLU A 338 5.30 -22.99 -14.02
N MET A 339 5.50 -22.22 -15.09
CA MET A 339 4.47 -22.02 -16.11
C MET A 339 4.19 -23.32 -16.86
N ILE A 340 2.91 -23.67 -16.97
CA ILE A 340 2.44 -24.53 -18.06
C ILE A 340 2.42 -23.66 -19.32
N ASP A 341 3.33 -23.99 -20.22
CA ASP A 341 3.52 -23.37 -21.53
C ASP A 341 2.29 -23.62 -22.44
N ASP A 342 1.52 -22.57 -22.74
CA ASP A 342 0.40 -22.62 -23.70
C ASP A 342 0.83 -22.33 -25.15
N THR A 343 2.14 -22.28 -25.46
CA THR A 343 2.60 -22.21 -26.87
C THR A 343 2.42 -23.52 -27.65
N ALA A 344 1.82 -24.56 -27.04
CA ALA A 344 1.47 -25.80 -27.73
C ALA A 344 0.16 -25.73 -28.55
N ALA A 345 -0.61 -24.65 -28.50
CA ALA A 345 -1.94 -24.60 -29.13
C ALA A 345 -1.99 -24.13 -30.60
N GLU A 346 -0.90 -23.63 -31.20
CA GLU A 346 -0.90 -23.12 -32.59
C GLU A 346 -0.04 -23.91 -33.59
N ALA A 347 0.21 -25.20 -33.35
CA ALA A 347 0.99 -26.04 -34.28
C ALA A 347 0.20 -27.07 -35.11
N ASP A 348 -1.14 -27.14 -35.02
CA ASP A 348 -1.88 -28.24 -35.68
C ASP A 348 -3.22 -27.85 -36.30
N THR A 349 -3.22 -26.85 -37.20
CA THR A 349 -4.24 -26.76 -38.27
C THR A 349 -3.65 -26.18 -39.57
N GLN A 350 -2.81 -26.97 -40.24
CA GLN A 350 -2.68 -26.93 -41.71
C GLN A 350 -2.54 -28.36 -42.24
N GLU A 351 -3.66 -28.95 -42.66
CA GLU A 351 -3.72 -29.90 -43.79
C GLU A 351 -4.67 -29.38 -44.86
#